data_AF-W2KPQ3-F1
#
_entry.id   AF-W2KPQ3-F1
#
_cell.length_a   1.000
_cell.length_b   1.000
_cell.length_c   1.000
_cell.angle_alpha   90.00
_cell.angle_beta   90.00
_cell.angle_gamma   90.00
#
_symmetry.space_group_name_H-M   'P 1'
#
loop_
_entity.id
_entity.type
_entity.pdbx_description
1 polymer ?
#
loop_
_entity_poly.entity_id
_entity_poly.type
_entity_poly.pdbx_seq_one_letter_code
_entity_poly.pdbx_strand_id
1 'polypeptide(L)'
;MHREVVDAKEKKRLYDMAVAKGSTVNFDIGDYVLWSRVDQRLSKDKLLAQWVGPFAVTEARPHSFVIRHLLSGVTYEVHGSRLRF
;
A
#
# COMPACT_ATOMS: atom_id res chain seq x y z
N MET A 1 31.17 22.75 0.70
CA MET A 1 30.34 22.68 1.92
C MET A 1 28.88 23.14 1.75
N HIS A 2 28.56 24.41 1.45
CA HIS A 2 27.12 24.82 1.37
C HIS A 2 26.35 24.20 0.18
N ARG A 3 27.02 23.99 -0.96
CA ARG A 3 26.39 23.47 -2.18
C ARG A 3 26.03 21.98 -2.07
N GLU A 4 26.89 21.18 -1.46
CA GLU A 4 26.67 19.75 -1.24
C GLU A 4 25.51 19.48 -0.27
N VAL A 5 25.34 20.34 0.73
CA VAL A 5 24.22 20.25 1.69
C VAL A 5 22.88 20.56 1.01
N VAL A 6 22.85 21.50 0.07
CA VAL A 6 21.66 21.81 -0.73
C VAL A 6 21.29 20.65 -1.65
N ASP A 7 22.27 20.07 -2.35
CA ASP A 7 22.06 18.92 -3.25
C ASP A 7 21.57 17.67 -2.49
N ALA A 8 22.12 17.40 -1.30
CA ALA A 8 21.68 16.29 -0.45
C ALA A 8 20.23 16.48 0.05
N LYS A 9 19.86 17.71 0.43
CA LYS A 9 18.51 18.04 0.88
C LYS A 9 17.49 17.91 -0.26
N GLU A 10 17.87 18.34 -1.46
CA GLU A 10 17.02 18.24 -2.64
C GLU A 10 16.83 16.78 -3.09
N LYS A 11 17.91 15.98 -3.05
CA LYS A 11 17.84 14.54 -3.34
C LYS A 11 16.94 13.81 -2.35
N LYS A 12 17.02 14.16 -1.07
CA LYS A 12 16.12 13.64 -0.04
C LYS A 12 14.67 14.05 -0.30
N ARG A 13 14.43 15.32 -0.65
CA ARG A 13 13.08 15.82 -1.01
C ARG A 13 12.48 15.04 -2.18
N LEU A 14 13.26 14.80 -3.23
CA LEU A 14 12.82 14.06 -4.42
C LEU A 14 12.55 12.59 -4.09
N TYR A 15 13.38 11.96 -3.26
CA TYR A 15 13.15 10.61 -2.76
C TYR A 15 11.87 10.53 -1.93
N ASP A 16 11.69 11.44 -0.98
CA ASP A 16 10.50 11.51 -0.13
C ASP A 16 9.25 11.78 -0.98
N MET A 17 9.35 12.61 -2.03
CA MET A 17 8.26 12.82 -3.00
C MET A 17 7.96 11.56 -3.80
N ALA A 18 8.96 10.81 -4.25
CA ALA A 18 8.77 9.55 -4.98
C ALA A 18 8.14 8.47 -4.08
N VAL A 19 8.57 8.39 -2.82
CA VAL A 19 7.98 7.50 -1.80
C VAL A 19 6.55 7.92 -1.47
N ALA A 20 6.30 9.22 -1.28
CA ALA A 20 4.97 9.76 -1.00
C ALA A 20 3.99 9.58 -2.17
N LYS A 21 4.50 9.61 -3.41
CA LYS A 21 3.72 9.28 -4.62
C LYS A 21 3.29 7.82 -4.66
N GLY A 22 3.83 6.98 -3.78
CA GLY A 22 3.64 5.54 -3.75
C GLY A 22 4.45 4.86 -4.84
N SER A 23 4.86 3.62 -4.58
CA SER A 23 5.33 2.77 -5.66
C SER A 23 4.13 2.46 -6.55
N THR A 24 4.28 2.60 -7.87
CA THR A 24 3.40 1.95 -8.85
C THR A 24 3.64 0.44 -8.77
N VAL A 25 3.30 -0.16 -7.63
CA VAL A 25 3.25 -1.63 -7.54
C VAL A 25 1.98 -2.00 -8.30
N ASN A 26 2.16 -2.31 -9.57
CA ASN A 26 1.09 -2.84 -10.40
C ASN A 26 0.90 -4.30 -9.96
N PHE A 27 -0.10 -4.55 -9.14
CA PHE A 27 -0.57 -5.91 -8.88
C PHE A 27 -1.42 -6.34 -10.07
N ASP A 28 -1.23 -7.56 -10.55
CA ASP A 28 -1.97 -8.11 -11.66
C ASP A 28 -3.09 -9.04 -11.18
N ILE A 29 -4.08 -9.26 -12.04
CA ILE A 29 -5.16 -10.20 -11.76
C ILE A 29 -4.56 -11.60 -11.58
N GLY A 30 -4.86 -12.23 -10.45
CA GLY A 30 -4.31 -13.54 -10.06
C GLY A 30 -3.20 -13.47 -9.02
N ASP A 31 -2.65 -12.29 -8.74
CA ASP A 31 -1.65 -12.14 -7.68
C ASP A 31 -2.24 -12.42 -6.30
N TYR A 32 -1.43 -13.05 -5.44
CA TYR A 32 -1.75 -13.22 -4.03
C TYR A 32 -1.07 -12.13 -3.21
N VAL A 33 -1.88 -11.41 -2.44
CA VAL A 33 -1.45 -10.21 -1.69
C VAL A 33 -1.95 -10.25 -0.26
N LEU A 34 -1.17 -9.68 0.65
CA LEU A 34 -1.57 -9.34 2.00
C LEU A 34 -2.28 -7.98 2.02
N TRP A 35 -3.33 -7.87 2.83
CA TRP A 35 -4.07 -6.63 3.00
C TRP A 35 -3.82 -6.00 4.36
N SER A 36 -3.47 -4.71 4.39
CA SER A 36 -3.38 -3.92 5.62
C SER A 36 -4.79 -3.53 6.10
N ARG A 37 -5.32 -4.25 7.09
CA ARG A 37 -6.56 -3.86 7.79
C ARG A 37 -6.25 -2.80 8.83
N VAL A 38 -6.85 -1.62 8.67
CA VAL A 38 -6.87 -0.60 9.72
C VAL A 38 -8.02 -0.96 10.65
N ASP A 39 -7.71 -1.44 11.85
CA ASP A 39 -8.74 -1.75 12.84
C ASP A 39 -9.20 -0.45 13.52
N GLN A 40 -10.40 0.01 13.16
CA GLN A 40 -11.03 1.17 13.82
C GLN A 40 -11.32 0.91 15.30
N ARG A 41 -11.39 -0.36 15.77
CA ARG A 41 -11.69 -0.69 17.16
C ARG A 41 -10.52 -0.42 18.12
N LEU A 42 -9.31 -0.26 17.58
CA LEU A 42 -8.09 0.05 18.33
C LEU A 42 -7.77 1.56 18.39
N SER A 43 -8.68 2.42 17.91
CA SER A 43 -8.42 3.85 17.66
C SER A 43 -8.36 4.75 18.91
N LYS A 44 -8.07 4.24 20.11
CA LYS A 44 -7.90 5.14 21.26
C LYS A 44 -6.56 5.89 21.21
N ASP A 45 -5.46 5.26 20.76
CA ASP A 45 -4.14 5.92 20.82
C ASP A 45 -3.16 5.59 19.68
N LYS A 46 -3.35 4.51 18.89
CA LYS A 46 -2.40 4.17 17.80
C LYS A 46 -3.07 3.37 16.68
N LEU A 47 -2.87 3.82 15.44
CA LEU A 47 -3.24 3.04 14.26
C LEU A 47 -2.33 1.81 14.16
N LEU A 48 -2.87 0.64 14.50
CA LEU A 48 -2.22 -0.63 14.20
C LEU A 48 -2.64 -1.08 12.80
N ALA A 49 -1.70 -1.02 11.86
CA ALA A 49 -1.85 -1.63 10.54
C ALA A 49 -1.31 -3.06 10.60
N GLN A 50 -2.21 -4.04 10.63
CA GLN A 50 -1.83 -5.45 10.52
C GLN A 50 -1.99 -5.91 9.07
N TRP A 51 -0.96 -6.54 8.53
CA TRP A 51 -1.03 -7.28 7.26
C TRP A 51 -1.69 -8.61 7.52
N VAL A 52 -2.85 -8.83 6.89
CA VAL A 52 -3.63 -10.05 7.06
C VAL A 52 -3.77 -10.78 5.74
N GLY A 53 -3.69 -12.12 5.83
CA GLY A 53 -4.19 -13.13 4.90
C GLY A 53 -3.75 -13.03 3.43
N PRO A 54 -3.61 -14.17 2.73
CA PRO A 54 -3.52 -14.13 1.28
C PRO A 54 -4.91 -13.82 0.69
N PHE A 55 -4.99 -12.75 -0.07
CA PHE A 55 -6.12 -12.40 -0.92
C PHE A 55 -5.70 -12.53 -2.38
N ALA A 56 -6.59 -12.98 -3.26
CA ALA A 56 -6.34 -12.94 -4.70
C ALA A 56 -6.80 -11.60 -5.27
N VAL A 57 -5.97 -10.94 -6.09
CA VAL A 57 -6.41 -9.80 -6.89
C VAL A 57 -7.32 -10.30 -8.00
N THR A 58 -8.57 -9.84 -8.02
CA THR A 58 -9.56 -10.25 -9.02
C THR A 58 -9.80 -9.19 -10.08
N GLU A 59 -9.52 -7.92 -9.78
CA GLU A 59 -9.67 -6.80 -10.71
C GLU A 59 -8.62 -5.73 -10.41
N ALA A 60 -7.95 -5.22 -11.45
CA ALA A 60 -7.05 -4.09 -11.37
C ALA A 60 -7.72 -2.86 -12.00
N ARG A 61 -7.94 -1.82 -11.20
CA ARG A 61 -8.51 -0.53 -11.64
C ARG A 61 -7.42 0.53 -11.67
N PRO A 62 -7.64 1.68 -12.33
CA PRO A 62 -6.62 2.74 -12.43
C PRO A 62 -6.08 3.25 -11.08
N HIS A 63 -6.89 3.22 -10.02
CA HIS A 63 -6.53 3.75 -8.70
C HIS A 63 -6.87 2.82 -7.53
N SER A 64 -7.38 1.62 -7.80
CA SER A 64 -7.81 0.65 -6.79
C SER A 64 -7.67 -0.78 -7.31
N PHE A 65 -7.73 -1.74 -6.39
CA PHE A 65 -7.72 -3.17 -6.69
C PHE A 65 -8.89 -3.82 -5.97
N VAL A 66 -9.54 -4.77 -6.64
CA VAL A 66 -10.50 -5.66 -5.99
C VAL A 66 -9.76 -6.92 -5.57
N ILE A 67 -9.76 -7.19 -4.28
CA ILE A 67 -9.16 -8.38 -3.68
C ILE A 67 -10.22 -9.31 -3.16
N ARG A 68 -10.01 -10.63 -3.28
CA ARG A 68 -10.92 -11.67 -2.81
C ARG A 68 -10.27 -12.50 -1.74
N HIS A 69 -10.94 -12.63 -0.59
CA HIS A 69 -10.52 -13.53 0.46
C HIS A 69 -10.73 -14.98 0.01
N LEU A 70 -9.68 -15.81 0.06
CA LEU A 70 -9.70 -17.15 -0.55
C LEU A 70 -10.70 -18.11 0.10
N LEU A 71 -10.93 -17.99 1.41
CA LEU A 71 -11.79 -18.92 2.15
C LEU A 71 -13.24 -18.45 2.20
N SER A 72 -13.47 -17.17 2.50
CA SER A 72 -14.82 -16.64 2.63
C SER A 72 -15.42 -16.17 1.31
N GLY A 73 -14.61 -16.03 0.26
CA GLY A 73 -15.02 -15.50 -1.04
C GLY A 73 -15.36 -14.01 -1.03
N VAL A 74 -15.28 -13.32 0.12
CA VAL A 74 -15.64 -11.92 0.24
C VAL A 74 -14.63 -11.04 -0.49
N THR A 75 -15.14 -10.09 -1.26
CA THR A 75 -14.35 -9.14 -2.04
C THR A 75 -14.27 -7.78 -1.36
N TYR A 76 -13.13 -7.10 -1.52
CA TYR A 76 -12.89 -5.76 -1.00
C TYR A 76 -12.23 -4.90 -2.07
N GLU A 77 -12.66 -3.65 -2.20
CA GLU A 77 -11.98 -2.65 -3.02
C GLU A 77 -10.99 -1.87 -2.14
N VAL A 78 -9.72 -1.86 -2.53
CA VAL A 78 -8.63 -1.31 -1.72
C VAL A 78 -7.63 -0.54 -2.58
N HIS A 79 -6.98 0.46 -1.99
CA HIS A 79 -5.88 1.17 -2.65
C HIS A 79 -4.60 0.32 -2.59
N GLY A 80 -3.76 0.39 -3.64
CA GLY A 80 -2.52 -0.39 -3.75
C GLY A 80 -1.55 -0.19 -2.59
N SER A 81 -1.54 0.99 -1.95
CA SER A 81 -0.71 1.24 -0.76
C SER A 81 -1.08 0.40 0.46
N ARG A 82 -2.24 -0.25 0.45
CA ARG A 82 -2.69 -1.19 1.50
C ARG A 82 -2.45 -2.64 1.13
N LEU A 83 -1.74 -2.90 0.04
CA LEU A 83 -1.40 -4.23 -0.44
C LEU A 83 0.10 -4.47 -0.37
N ARG A 84 0.47 -5.74 -0.17
CA ARG A 84 1.85 -6.21 -0.13
C ARG A 84 1.90 -7.63 -0.68
N PHE A 85 2.97 -8.01 -1.37
CA PHE A 85 3.26 -9.42 -1.68
C PHE A 85 3.60 -10.21 -0.41
#